data_AF-A0A0G0YQM1-F1
#
_entry.id   AF-A0A0G0YQM1-F1
#
_cell.length_a   1.000
_cell.length_b   1.000
_cell.length_c   1.000
_cell.angle_alpha   90.00
_cell.angle_beta   90.00
_cell.angle_gamma   90.00
#
_symmetry.space_group_name_H-M   'P 1'
#
loop_
_entity.id
_entity.type
_entity.pdbx_description
1 polymer ?
#
loop_
_entity_poly.entity_id
_entity_poly.type
_entity_poly.pdbx_seq_one_letter_code
_entity_poly.pdbx_strand_id
1 'polypeptide(L)' 'MKNKTIYKLTVTDIQQVAKETYGRRLTKNEIEKVIEPIGDRISWYDVIDEAIDYSLGLRKPTK' A
#
# COMPACT_ATOMS: atom_id res chain seq x y z
N MET A 1 12.93 -9.93 15.94
CA MET A 1 12.19 -9.58 14.70
C MET A 1 12.11 -8.07 14.47
N LYS A 2 13.08 -7.25 14.92
CA LYS A 2 12.99 -5.80 14.70
C LYS A 2 13.24 -5.49 13.22
N ASN A 3 12.46 -4.57 12.64
CA ASN A 3 12.55 -4.06 11.26
C ASN A 3 12.28 -5.09 10.14
N LYS A 4 11.45 -6.11 10.38
CA LYS A 4 11.00 -6.99 9.29
C LYS A 4 9.97 -6.27 8.41
N THR A 5 10.30 -6.03 7.15
CA THR A 5 9.32 -5.63 6.14
C THR A 5 8.36 -6.79 5.87
N ILE A 6 7.06 -6.61 6.13
CA ILE A 6 6.03 -7.64 5.89
C ILE A 6 5.48 -7.51 4.46
N TYR A 7 5.18 -6.28 4.04
CA TYR A 7 4.75 -5.94 2.68
C TYR A 7 5.53 -4.73 2.18
N LYS A 8 5.70 -4.66 0.86
CA LYS A 8 6.28 -3.52 0.15
C LYS A 8 5.54 -3.31 -1.16
N LEU A 9 5.29 -2.07 -1.52
CA LEU A 9 4.89 -1.68 -2.86
C LEU A 9 6.14 -1.16 -3.58
N THR A 10 6.36 -1.63 -4.81
CA THR A 10 7.57 -1.35 -5.57
C THR A 10 7.24 -0.69 -6.91
N VAL A 11 8.26 -0.09 -7.53
CA VAL A 11 8.15 0.41 -8.90
C VAL A 11 7.78 -0.70 -9.90
N THR A 12 8.18 -1.95 -9.63
CA THR A 12 7.79 -3.10 -10.47
C THR A 12 6.28 -3.32 -10.44
N ASP A 13 5.66 -3.22 -9.26
CA ASP A 13 4.21 -3.38 -9.11
C ASP A 13 3.47 -2.26 -9.86
N ILE A 14 3.95 -1.01 -9.73
CA ILE A 14 3.41 0.13 -10.48
C ILE A 14 3.52 -0.10 -11.99
N GLN A 15 4.67 -0.58 -12.48
CA GLN A 15 4.88 -0.84 -13.90
C GLN A 15 4.05 -2.02 -14.41
N GLN A 16 3.81 -3.03 -13.58
CA GLN A 16 2.96 -4.16 -13.93
C GLN A 16 1.52 -3.69 -14.15
N VAL A 17 0.97 -2.92 -13.20
CA VAL A 17 -0.38 -2.32 -13.33
C VAL A 17 -0.44 -1.41 -14.57
N ALA A 18 0.59 -0.59 -14.79
CA ALA A 18 0.66 0.27 -15.97
C ALA A 18 0.60 -0.52 -17.28
N LYS A 19 1.36 -1.61 -17.38
CA LYS A 19 1.42 -2.46 -18.56
C LYS A 19 0.11 -3.22 -18.78
N GLU A 20 -0.45 -3.82 -17.74
CA GLU A 20 -1.64 -4.68 -17.84
C GLU A 20 -2.91 -3.86 -18.05
N THR A 21 -3.04 -2.70 -17.40
CA THR A 21 -4.26 -1.88 -17.46
C THR A 21 -4.22 -0.88 -18.61
N TYR A 22 -3.06 -0.28 -18.89
CA TYR A 22 -2.93 0.83 -19.84
C TYR A 22 -2.07 0.49 -21.06
N GLY A 23 -1.57 -0.75 -21.17
CA GLY A 23 -0.80 -1.22 -22.33
C GLY A 23 0.57 -0.54 -22.51
N ARG A 24 1.08 0.19 -21.51
CA ARG A 24 2.33 0.94 -21.63
C ARG A 24 3.15 0.95 -20.33
N ARG A 25 4.43 1.31 -20.45
CA ARG A 25 5.29 1.61 -19.30
C ARG A 25 5.20 3.08 -18.92
N LEU A 26 5.31 3.36 -17.63
CA LEU A 26 5.44 4.72 -17.12
C LEU A 26 6.90 5.18 -17.19
N THR A 27 7.10 6.47 -17.45
CA THR A 27 8.40 7.12 -17.27
C THR A 27 8.70 7.31 -15.78
N LYS A 28 9.96 7.61 -15.45
CA LYS A 28 10.35 7.92 -14.07
C LYS A 28 9.51 9.07 -13.49
N ASN A 29 9.34 10.16 -14.23
CA ASN A 29 8.57 11.32 -13.77
C ASN A 29 7.08 10.99 -13.54
N GLU A 30 6.51 10.10 -14.34
CA GLU A 30 5.13 9.65 -14.13
C GLU A 30 5.01 8.74 -12.90
N ILE A 31 6.01 7.89 -12.64
CA ILE A 31 6.07 7.07 -11.43
C ILE A 31 6.09 7.96 -10.18
N GLU A 32 6.98 8.96 -10.13
CA GLU A 32 7.06 9.88 -8.98
C GLU A 32 5.71 10.57 -8.70
N LYS A 33 4.98 10.95 -9.75
CA LYS A 33 3.66 11.60 -9.64
C LYS A 33 2.56 10.69 -9.08
N VAL A 34 2.71 9.37 -9.16
CA VAL A 34 1.69 8.43 -8.67
C VAL A 34 2.01 7.86 -7.29
N ILE A 35 3.26 7.96 -6.81
CA ILE A 35 3.67 7.44 -5.50
C ILE A 35 2.89 8.11 -4.36
N GLU A 36 2.86 9.44 -4.33
CA GLU A 36 2.16 10.19 -3.28
C GLU A 36 0.65 9.90 -3.27
N PRO A 37 -0.08 9.95 -4.41
CA PRO A 37 -1.48 9.55 -4.45
C PRO A 37 -1.76 8.08 -4.08
N ILE A 38 -0.79 7.16 -4.25
CA ILE A 38 -0.92 5.78 -3.76
C ILE A 38 -0.82 5.75 -2.24
N GLY A 39 0.16 6.48 -1.67
CA GLY A 39 0.34 6.59 -0.22
C GLY A 39 -0.87 7.18 0.49
N ASP A 40 -1.47 8.23 -0.07
CA ASP A 40 -2.67 8.87 0.51
C ASP A 40 -3.89 7.96 0.54
N ARG A 41 -3.98 7.01 -0.40
CA ARG A 41 -5.09 6.05 -0.48
C ARG A 41 -4.89 4.82 0.40
N ILE A 42 -3.65 4.53 0.79
CA ILE A 42 -3.31 3.38 1.64
C ILE A 42 -2.97 3.91 3.04
N SER A 43 -4.00 4.02 3.89
CA SER A 43 -3.79 4.26 5.32
C SER A 43 -3.24 3.00 5.96
N TRP A 44 -1.92 2.93 6.12
CA TRP A 44 -1.25 1.80 6.79
C TRP A 44 -1.79 1.58 8.20
N TYR A 45 -2.14 2.67 8.91
CA TYR A 45 -2.69 2.58 10.25
C TYR A 45 -4.02 1.83 10.23
N ASP A 46 -4.96 2.25 9.38
CA ASP A 46 -6.30 1.66 9.33
C ASP A 46 -6.23 0.21 8.88
N VAL A 47 -5.43 -0.11 7.85
CA VAL A 47 -5.26 -1.49 7.36
C VAL A 47 -4.67 -2.40 8.45
N ILE A 48 -3.69 -1.90 9.21
CA ILE A 48 -3.08 -2.69 10.30
C ILE A 48 -4.08 -2.88 11.44
N ASP A 49 -4.80 -1.83 11.82
CA ASP A 49 -5.78 -1.84 12.89
C ASP A 49 -6.96 -2.78 12.58
N GLU A 50 -7.52 -2.70 11.37
CA GLU A 50 -8.56 -3.62 10.89
C GLU A 50 -8.05 -5.06 10.86
N ALA A 51 -6.82 -5.30 10.39
CA ALA A 51 -6.25 -6.65 10.38
C ALA A 51 -6.06 -7.22 11.79
N ILE A 52 -5.69 -6.37 12.76
CA ILE A 52 -5.58 -6.75 14.17
C ILE A 52 -6.96 -7.08 14.75
N ASP A 53 -7.95 -6.22 14.57
CA ASP A 53 -9.32 -6.45 15.06
C ASP A 53 -9.91 -7.73 14.45
N TYR A 54 -9.85 -7.86 13.12
CA TYR A 54 -10.36 -9.05 12.41
C TYR A 54 -9.66 -10.35 12.86
N SER A 55 -8.33 -10.33 12.98
CA SER A 55 -7.57 -11.56 13.24
C SER A 55 -7.53 -11.96 14.72
N LEU A 56 -7.58 -10.98 15.63
CA LEU A 56 -7.39 -11.19 17.07
C LEU A 56 -8.64 -10.87 17.90
N GLY A 57 -9.69 -10.31 17.30
CA GLY A 57 -10.95 -9.96 17.97
C GLY A 57 -10.80 -8.86 19.04
N LEU A 58 -9.77 -8.01 18.90
CA LEU A 58 -9.46 -6.98 19.89
C LEU A 58 -10.40 -5.78 19.71
N ARG A 59 -11.46 -5.73 20.51
CA ARG A 59 -12.35 -4.55 20.56
C ARG A 59 -11.60 -3.33 21.03
N LYS A 60 -11.64 -2.25 20.24
CA LYS A 60 -11.15 -0.93 20.66
C LYS A 60 -11.85 -0.50 21.94
N PRO A 61 -11.14 0.03 22.95
CA PRO A 61 -11.78 0.65 24.09
C PRO A 61 -12.62 1.82 23.59
N THR A 62 -13.94 1.74 23.74
CA THR A 62 -14.84 2.88 23.57
C THR A 62 -14.49 3.92 24.64
N LYS A 63 -14.13 5.14 24.19
CA LYS A 63 -14.03 6.31 25.08
C LYS A 63 -15.38 6.66 25.69
#